data_AF-A0A2M8NH78-F1
#
_entry.id   AF-A0A2M8NH78-F1
#
_cell.length_a   1.000
_cell.length_b   1.000
_cell.length_c   1.000
_cell.angle_alpha   90.00
_cell.angle_beta   90.00
_cell.angle_gamma   90.00
#
_symmetry.space_group_name_H-M   'P 1'
#
loop_
_entity.id
_entity.type
_entity.pdbx_description
1 polymer ?
#
loop_
_entity_poly.entity_id
_entity_poly.type
_entity_poly.pdbx_seq_one_letter_code
_entity_poly.pdbx_strand_id
1 'polypeptide(L)'
;MGLRLLTAGESHGPGLTAILEGLPAGLPLTAEYINNELRRRQEGYGSGGRMNIERDAVQISAGVAAGMTTGAPLAMYVENRDYKNWRDKDIKPMTTPRPGHADLTGAIKYGYRELRIALERASARETTMRVAAGAVCKRFLDEFGIVIGGYVTQIGRVTASLSDDMDYPERLRRAEESDVRCP
;
A
#
# COMPACT_ATOMS: atom_id res chain seq x y z
N MET A 1 13.90 -19.78 8.43
CA MET A 1 12.94 -19.46 7.35
C MET A 1 12.81 -17.95 7.33
N GLY A 2 12.91 -17.31 6.16
CA GLY A 2 12.83 -15.84 6.05
C GLY A 2 11.40 -15.36 5.83
N LEU A 3 11.12 -14.09 6.14
CA LEU A 3 9.83 -13.46 5.84
C LEU A 3 9.69 -13.26 4.32
N ARG A 4 8.56 -13.65 3.74
CA ARG A 4 8.29 -13.55 2.30
C ARG A 4 6.95 -12.90 2.03
N LEU A 5 6.92 -11.93 1.11
CA LEU A 5 5.71 -11.26 0.66
C LEU A 5 5.44 -11.56 -0.81
N LEU A 6 4.21 -11.94 -1.12
CA LEU A 6 3.65 -11.96 -2.47
C LEU A 6 2.45 -11.02 -2.52
N THR A 7 2.35 -10.21 -3.57
CA THR A 7 1.17 -9.37 -3.81
C THR A 7 0.59 -9.70 -5.18
N ALA A 8 -0.73 -9.56 -5.30
CA ALA A 8 -1.47 -9.78 -6.54
C ALA A 8 -2.60 -8.76 -6.66
N GLY A 9 -3.10 -8.59 -7.88
CA GLY A 9 -4.21 -7.70 -8.20
C GLY A 9 -3.80 -6.49 -9.03
N GLU A 10 -4.76 -6.05 -9.82
CA GLU A 10 -4.66 -4.99 -10.81
C GLU A 10 -5.35 -3.72 -10.32
N SER A 11 -4.90 -2.58 -10.84
CA SER A 11 -5.42 -1.26 -10.53
C SER A 11 -6.95 -1.20 -10.66
N HIS A 12 -7.52 -1.78 -11.72
CA HIS A 12 -8.96 -1.79 -11.96
C HIS A 12 -9.52 -3.21 -11.98
N GLY A 13 -8.83 -4.17 -11.36
CA GLY A 13 -9.36 -5.51 -11.08
C GLY A 13 -10.35 -5.50 -9.91
N PRO A 14 -10.94 -6.66 -9.54
CA PRO A 14 -11.93 -6.76 -8.46
C PRO A 14 -11.36 -6.45 -7.07
N GLY A 15 -10.07 -6.65 -6.86
CA GLY A 15 -9.41 -6.32 -5.61
C GLY A 15 -7.94 -6.73 -5.64
N LEU A 16 -7.29 -6.55 -4.50
CA LEU A 16 -5.88 -6.80 -4.30
C LEU A 16 -5.70 -7.87 -3.22
N THR A 17 -4.65 -8.69 -3.37
CA THR A 17 -4.34 -9.77 -2.42
C THR A 17 -2.87 -9.71 -2.00
N ALA A 18 -2.59 -10.09 -0.77
CA ALA A 18 -1.25 -10.36 -0.28
C ALA A 18 -1.20 -11.70 0.45
N ILE A 19 -0.07 -12.38 0.30
CA ILE A 19 0.32 -13.51 1.14
C ILE A 19 1.63 -13.13 1.81
N LEU A 20 1.63 -13.14 3.15
CA LEU A 20 2.80 -12.92 3.98
C LEU A 20 3.13 -14.22 4.73
N GLU A 21 4.29 -14.80 4.40
CA GLU A 21 4.77 -16.06 4.95
C GLU A 21 5.96 -15.81 5.88
N GLY A 22 6.11 -16.66 6.91
CA GLY A 22 7.23 -16.62 7.84
C GLY A 22 6.98 -15.79 9.10
N LEU A 23 5.73 -15.41 9.35
CA LEU A 23 5.34 -14.78 10.62
C LEU A 23 5.40 -15.80 11.76
N PRO A 24 5.82 -15.40 12.97
CA PRO A 24 5.67 -16.25 14.14
C PRO A 24 4.19 -16.43 14.51
N ALA A 25 3.88 -17.52 15.20
CA ALA A 25 2.59 -17.70 15.86
C ALA A 25 2.50 -16.85 17.14
N GLY A 26 1.29 -16.46 17.52
CA GLY A 26 1.01 -15.77 18.78
C GLY A 26 1.10 -14.24 18.73
N LEU A 27 1.29 -13.63 17.56
CA LEU A 27 1.26 -12.17 17.41
C LEU A 27 -0.21 -11.69 17.43
N PRO A 28 -0.62 -10.78 18.34
CA PRO A 28 -1.94 -10.17 18.29
C PRO A 28 -2.11 -9.35 17.02
N LEU A 29 -3.13 -9.66 16.22
CA LEU A 29 -3.37 -9.00 14.94
C LEU A 29 -4.86 -8.82 14.68
N THR A 30 -5.25 -7.58 14.41
CA THR A 30 -6.61 -7.21 14.03
C THR A 30 -6.62 -6.52 12.67
N ALA A 31 -7.74 -6.63 11.95
CA ALA A 31 -7.93 -5.88 10.71
C ALA A 31 -7.82 -4.37 10.94
N GLU A 32 -8.26 -3.88 12.11
CA GLU A 32 -8.24 -2.45 12.41
C GLU A 32 -6.83 -1.88 12.55
N TYR A 33 -5.89 -2.65 13.12
CA TYR A 33 -4.48 -2.24 13.16
C TYR A 33 -3.95 -1.98 11.74
N ILE A 34 -4.29 -2.86 10.80
CA ILE A 34 -3.87 -2.75 9.40
C ILE A 34 -4.61 -1.60 8.70
N ASN A 35 -5.91 -1.42 8.98
CA ASN A 35 -6.72 -0.35 8.39
C ASN A 35 -6.24 1.05 8.80
N ASN A 36 -5.68 1.22 10.00
CA ASN A 36 -5.03 2.49 10.38
C ASN A 36 -3.93 2.89 9.39
N GLU A 37 -3.06 1.94 9.03
CA GLU A 37 -1.97 2.20 8.08
C GLU A 37 -2.50 2.38 6.65
N LEU A 38 -3.56 1.67 6.27
CA LEU A 38 -4.22 1.87 4.98
C LEU A 38 -4.85 3.27 4.86
N ARG A 39 -5.47 3.79 5.92
CA ARG A 39 -5.99 5.17 5.94
C ARG A 39 -4.87 6.19 5.79
N ARG A 40 -3.78 6.03 6.52
CA ARG A 40 -2.56 6.86 6.40
C ARG A 40 -1.98 6.91 4.99
N ARG A 41 -2.19 5.85 4.18
CA ARG A 41 -1.81 5.78 2.76
C ARG A 41 -2.75 6.58 1.84
N GLN A 42 -4.01 6.75 2.24
CA GLN A 42 -5.02 7.49 1.47
C GLN A 42 -4.99 9.00 1.75
N GLU A 43 -4.43 9.41 2.89
CA GLU A 43 -4.33 10.78 3.36
C GLU A 43 -3.15 11.55 2.72
N GLY A 44 -3.34 12.86 2.52
CA GLY A 44 -2.32 13.78 2.01
C GLY A 44 -2.91 14.84 1.07
N TYR A 45 -2.40 16.07 1.16
CA TYR A 45 -2.77 17.16 0.27
C TYR A 45 -2.51 16.79 -1.19
N GLY A 46 -3.52 17.01 -2.05
CA GLY A 46 -3.45 16.65 -3.46
C GLY A 46 -3.70 15.17 -3.76
N SER A 47 -4.13 14.37 -2.78
CA SER A 47 -4.68 13.04 -3.04
C SER A 47 -5.83 13.13 -4.05
N GLY A 48 -5.68 12.40 -5.17
CA GLY A 48 -6.56 12.54 -6.33
C GLY A 48 -7.95 11.95 -6.12
N GLY A 49 -8.85 12.18 -7.10
CA GLY A 49 -10.26 11.79 -7.02
C GLY A 49 -10.52 10.30 -6.73
N ARG A 50 -9.56 9.42 -7.02
CA ARG A 50 -9.69 7.99 -6.69
C ARG A 50 -9.69 7.70 -5.19
N MET A 51 -8.97 8.51 -4.38
CA MET A 51 -9.00 8.37 -2.92
C MET A 51 -10.34 8.83 -2.32
N ASN A 52 -11.16 9.57 -3.07
CA ASN A 52 -12.55 9.88 -2.68
C ASN A 52 -13.51 8.69 -2.91
N ILE A 53 -13.14 7.75 -3.78
CA ILE A 53 -13.96 6.57 -4.14
C ILE A 53 -13.55 5.38 -3.27
N GLU A 54 -12.26 5.07 -3.24
CA GLU A 54 -11.72 3.93 -2.51
C GLU A 54 -11.79 4.20 -1.00
N ARG A 55 -12.25 3.22 -0.23
CA ARG A 55 -12.05 3.18 1.23
C ARG A 55 -11.47 1.83 1.54
N ASP A 56 -10.15 1.79 1.59
CA ASP A 56 -9.42 0.53 1.70
C ASP A 56 -9.67 -0.07 3.08
N ALA A 57 -10.18 -1.30 3.09
CA ALA A 57 -10.37 -2.08 4.30
C ALA A 57 -9.89 -3.50 4.03
N VAL A 58 -9.01 -4.00 4.91
CA VAL A 58 -8.46 -5.34 4.76
C VAL A 58 -9.43 -6.39 5.30
N GLN A 59 -9.53 -7.48 4.55
CA GLN A 59 -10.13 -8.73 4.99
C GLN A 59 -8.99 -9.72 5.21
N ILE A 60 -8.82 -10.19 6.45
CA ILE A 60 -7.88 -11.26 6.76
C ILE A 60 -8.60 -12.59 6.50
N SER A 61 -8.18 -13.33 5.48
CA SER A 61 -8.85 -14.55 5.03
C SER A 61 -8.15 -15.85 5.48
N ALA A 62 -6.90 -15.78 5.92
CA ALA A 62 -6.17 -16.92 6.48
C ALA A 62 -5.03 -16.47 7.40
N GLY A 63 -4.51 -17.36 8.24
CA GLY A 63 -3.29 -17.15 9.05
C GLY A 63 -3.52 -16.53 10.44
N VAL A 64 -4.75 -16.10 10.75
CA VAL A 64 -5.17 -15.60 12.06
C VAL A 64 -6.30 -16.45 12.63
N ALA A 65 -6.21 -16.81 13.90
CA ALA A 65 -7.27 -17.49 14.65
C ALA A 65 -7.38 -16.86 16.04
N ALA A 66 -8.61 -16.60 16.50
CA ALA A 66 -8.88 -15.96 17.80
C ALA A 66 -8.07 -14.65 18.04
N GLY A 67 -7.87 -13.85 16.98
CA GLY A 67 -7.13 -12.57 17.05
C GLY A 67 -5.60 -12.70 17.10
N MET A 68 -5.06 -13.92 16.93
CA MET A 68 -3.63 -14.19 16.98
C MET A 68 -3.14 -14.82 15.67
N THR A 69 -1.92 -14.49 15.25
CA THR A 69 -1.27 -15.22 14.14
C THR A 69 -1.05 -16.68 14.51
N THR A 70 -1.20 -17.56 13.53
CA THR A 70 -1.05 -19.02 13.72
C THR A 70 0.33 -19.55 13.36
N GLY A 71 1.19 -18.70 12.76
CA GLY A 71 2.45 -19.10 12.13
C GLY A 71 2.30 -19.65 10.71
N ALA A 72 1.06 -19.95 10.28
CA ALA A 72 0.75 -20.25 8.89
C ALA A 72 0.80 -18.98 8.01
N PRO A 73 0.82 -19.11 6.66
CA PRO A 73 0.75 -17.96 5.77
C PRO A 73 -0.46 -17.08 6.06
N LEU A 74 -0.24 -15.77 6.18
CA LEU A 74 -1.26 -14.76 6.34
C LEU A 74 -1.77 -14.33 4.97
N ALA A 75 -3.07 -14.52 4.71
CA ALA A 75 -3.72 -14.06 3.49
C ALA A 75 -4.58 -12.83 3.79
N MET A 76 -4.42 -11.79 2.97
CA MET A 76 -5.13 -10.52 3.08
C MET A 76 -5.73 -10.12 1.74
N TYR A 77 -6.94 -9.59 1.77
CA TYR A 77 -7.66 -9.10 0.60
C TYR A 77 -8.18 -7.67 0.84
N VAL A 78 -8.10 -6.82 -0.18
CA VAL A 78 -8.71 -5.48 -0.20
C VAL A 78 -9.55 -5.34 -1.47
N GLU A 79 -10.84 -5.07 -1.32
CA GLU A 79 -11.75 -4.85 -2.46
C GLU A 79 -11.42 -3.53 -3.18
N ASN A 80 -11.47 -3.54 -4.52
CA ASN A 80 -11.45 -2.31 -5.31
C ASN A 80 -12.88 -1.84 -5.55
N ARG A 81 -13.31 -0.76 -4.92
CA ARG A 81 -14.68 -0.25 -5.08
C ARG A 81 -14.93 0.27 -6.49
N ASP A 82 -13.89 0.82 -7.11
CA ASP A 82 -13.96 1.35 -8.47
C ASP A 82 -14.17 0.25 -9.52
N TYR A 83 -13.96 -1.03 -9.20
CA TYR A 83 -14.15 -2.14 -10.15
C TYR A 83 -15.54 -2.12 -10.81
N LYS A 84 -16.57 -1.71 -10.08
CA LYS A 84 -17.95 -1.57 -10.61
C LYS A 84 -18.04 -0.62 -11.81
N ASN A 85 -17.21 0.42 -11.84
CA ASN A 85 -17.16 1.40 -12.93
C ASN A 85 -16.31 0.93 -14.12
N TRP A 86 -15.51 -0.12 -13.95
CA TRP A 86 -14.57 -0.62 -14.95
C TRP A 86 -15.01 -1.93 -15.59
N ARG A 87 -15.70 -2.81 -14.85
CA ARG A 87 -16.01 -4.18 -15.27
C ARG A 87 -16.78 -4.28 -16.60
N ASP A 88 -17.71 -3.34 -16.84
CA ASP A 88 -18.60 -3.32 -18.02
C ASP A 88 -18.24 -2.19 -19.00
N LYS A 89 -17.09 -1.53 -18.78
CA LYS A 89 -16.69 -0.37 -19.56
C LYS A 89 -16.02 -0.81 -20.85
N ASP A 90 -16.54 -0.35 -21.98
CA ASP A 90 -15.83 -0.46 -23.25
C ASP A 90 -14.70 0.58 -23.28
N ILE A 91 -13.46 0.09 -23.34
CA ILE A 91 -12.25 0.89 -23.18
C ILE A 91 -11.45 0.81 -24.46
N LYS A 92 -11.31 1.96 -25.13
CA LYS A 92 -10.46 2.06 -26.30
C LYS A 92 -9.02 1.63 -25.97
N PRO A 93 -8.42 0.79 -26.84
CA PRO A 93 -7.05 0.37 -26.67
C PRO A 93 -6.07 1.54 -26.51
N MET A 94 -5.17 1.45 -25.52
CA MET A 94 -4.09 2.40 -25.32
C MET A 94 -2.87 1.93 -26.10
N THR A 95 -2.46 2.72 -27.09
CA THR A 95 -1.33 2.37 -27.99
C THR A 95 -0.18 3.39 -27.93
N THR A 96 -0.35 4.50 -27.22
CA THR A 96 0.68 5.53 -27.06
C THR A 96 1.26 5.47 -25.64
N PRO A 97 2.56 5.17 -25.46
CA PRO A 97 3.16 5.06 -24.14
C PRO A 97 3.37 6.45 -23.51
N ARG A 98 3.20 6.54 -22.19
CA ARG A 98 3.49 7.77 -21.43
C ARG A 98 4.95 7.79 -20.99
N PRO A 99 5.70 8.88 -21.22
CA PRO A 99 7.06 9.03 -20.70
C PRO A 99 7.10 8.85 -19.17
N GLY A 100 8.10 8.12 -18.68
CA GLY A 100 8.28 7.83 -17.25
C GLY A 100 7.43 6.68 -16.69
N HIS A 101 6.55 6.07 -17.49
CA HIS A 101 5.75 4.90 -17.09
C HIS A 101 6.26 3.58 -17.68
N ALA A 102 5.77 2.47 -17.12
CA ALA A 102 6.10 1.11 -17.54
C ALA A 102 5.43 0.66 -18.87
N ASP A 103 4.67 1.55 -19.51
CA ASP A 103 3.83 1.26 -20.68
C ASP A 103 4.67 0.61 -21.82
N LEU A 104 5.74 1.28 -22.26
CA LEU A 104 6.58 0.83 -23.38
C LEU A 104 7.43 -0.40 -23.02
N THR A 105 8.11 -0.36 -21.86
CA THR A 105 9.01 -1.43 -21.46
C THR A 105 8.27 -2.73 -21.20
N GLY A 106 7.08 -2.65 -20.61
CA GLY A 106 6.20 -3.80 -20.44
C GLY A 106 5.74 -4.38 -21.78
N ALA A 107 5.33 -3.53 -22.73
CA ALA A 107 4.89 -3.97 -24.05
C ALA A 107 6.00 -4.67 -24.83
N ILE A 108 7.22 -4.15 -24.79
CA ILE A 108 8.39 -4.79 -25.41
C ILE A 108 8.67 -6.14 -24.74
N LYS A 109 8.62 -6.21 -23.41
CA LYS A 109 8.95 -7.43 -22.66
C LYS A 109 7.94 -8.56 -22.90
N TYR A 110 6.66 -8.24 -22.91
CA TYR A 110 5.58 -9.23 -22.93
C TYR A 110 4.84 -9.33 -24.28
N GLY A 111 5.18 -8.48 -25.24
CA GLY A 111 4.68 -8.56 -26.62
C GLY A 111 3.24 -8.07 -26.85
N TYR A 112 2.64 -7.35 -25.89
CA TYR A 112 1.29 -6.81 -26.09
C TYR A 112 1.29 -5.47 -26.82
N ARG A 113 0.26 -5.27 -27.66
CA ARG A 113 -0.03 -3.97 -28.30
C ARG A 113 -0.88 -3.05 -27.42
N GLU A 114 -1.70 -3.65 -26.56
CA GLU A 114 -2.51 -2.92 -25.58
C GLU A 114 -1.67 -2.58 -24.36
N LEU A 115 -1.28 -1.30 -24.25
CA LEU A 115 -0.32 -0.86 -23.23
C LEU A 115 -0.92 -0.85 -21.81
N ARG A 116 -2.25 -0.79 -21.66
CA ARG A 116 -2.91 -0.79 -20.35
C ARG A 116 -2.63 -2.05 -19.54
N ILE A 117 -2.34 -3.18 -20.20
CA ILE A 117 -1.96 -4.43 -19.51
C ILE A 117 -0.74 -4.21 -18.62
N ALA A 118 0.24 -3.40 -19.05
CA ALA A 118 1.39 -2.99 -18.22
C ALA A 118 0.93 -2.19 -16.99
N LEU A 119 0.07 -1.23 -17.28
CA LEU A 119 -0.32 -0.15 -16.39
C LEU A 119 -1.11 -0.68 -15.20
N GLU A 120 -2.02 -1.63 -15.45
CA GLU A 120 -2.85 -2.25 -14.43
C GLU A 120 -2.01 -2.80 -13.27
N ARG A 121 -0.87 -3.45 -13.56
CA ARG A 121 0.00 -4.02 -12.53
C ARG A 121 1.11 -3.09 -12.05
N ALA A 122 1.64 -2.22 -12.92
CA ALA A 122 2.67 -1.25 -12.56
C ALA A 122 2.14 -0.06 -11.74
N SER A 123 0.81 0.08 -11.64
CA SER A 123 0.13 1.12 -10.87
C SER A 123 0.53 1.11 -9.40
N ALA A 124 0.63 2.30 -8.81
CA ALA A 124 0.83 2.48 -7.38
C ALA A 124 -0.31 1.88 -6.53
N ARG A 125 -1.43 1.46 -7.13
CA ARG A 125 -2.51 0.75 -6.41
C ARG A 125 -2.01 -0.50 -5.67
N GLU A 126 -1.00 -1.19 -6.20
CA GLU A 126 -0.36 -2.34 -5.55
C GLU A 126 0.25 -2.01 -4.18
N THR A 127 0.68 -0.76 -3.95
CA THR A 127 1.24 -0.32 -2.66
C THR A 127 0.27 -0.49 -1.49
N THR A 128 -1.05 -0.55 -1.75
CA THR A 128 -2.07 -0.90 -0.75
C THR A 128 -1.71 -2.20 -0.04
N MET A 129 -1.28 -3.23 -0.79
CA MET A 129 -0.92 -4.52 -0.22
C MET A 129 0.46 -4.55 0.44
N ARG A 130 1.38 -3.68 -0.02
CA ARG A 130 2.64 -3.46 0.68
C ARG A 130 2.45 -2.77 2.02
N VAL A 131 1.55 -1.79 2.10
CA VAL A 131 1.17 -1.14 3.36
C VAL A 131 0.48 -2.13 4.28
N ALA A 132 -0.44 -2.95 3.77
CA ALA A 132 -1.09 -3.98 4.57
C ALA A 132 -0.08 -4.96 5.19
N ALA A 133 0.86 -5.48 4.40
CA ALA A 133 1.93 -6.35 4.90
C ALA A 133 2.89 -5.60 5.84
N GLY A 134 3.24 -4.37 5.50
CA GLY A 134 4.09 -3.50 6.33
C GLY A 134 3.48 -3.22 7.70
N ALA A 135 2.15 -3.05 7.78
CA ALA A 135 1.43 -2.90 9.04
C ALA A 135 1.60 -4.14 9.93
N VAL A 136 1.52 -5.35 9.36
CA VAL A 136 1.76 -6.59 10.11
C VAL A 136 3.20 -6.66 10.61
N CYS A 137 4.17 -6.26 9.79
CA CYS A 137 5.58 -6.18 10.20
C CYS A 137 5.79 -5.13 11.31
N LYS A 138 5.16 -3.95 11.21
CA LYS A 138 5.17 -2.93 12.28
C LYS A 138 4.60 -3.50 13.57
N ARG A 139 3.46 -4.20 13.49
CA ARG A 139 2.86 -4.84 14.67
C ARG A 139 3.81 -5.84 15.33
N PHE A 140 4.53 -6.63 14.55
CA PHE A 140 5.55 -7.54 15.09
C PHE A 140 6.69 -6.77 15.78
N LEU A 141 7.18 -5.70 15.17
CA LEU A 141 8.26 -4.88 15.72
C LEU A 141 7.89 -4.14 17.00
N ASP A 142 6.62 -3.78 17.16
CA ASP A 142 6.08 -3.18 18.38
C ASP A 142 6.29 -4.09 19.62
N GLU A 143 6.33 -5.43 19.46
CA GLU A 143 6.65 -6.37 20.56
C GLU A 143 8.06 -6.18 21.13
N PHE A 144 8.95 -5.53 20.37
CA PHE A 144 10.32 -5.23 20.75
C PHE A 144 10.55 -3.75 21.04
N GLY A 145 9.49 -2.94 21.08
CA GLY A 145 9.58 -1.49 21.27
C GLY A 145 10.25 -0.76 20.09
N ILE A 146 10.27 -1.37 18.90
CA ILE A 146 10.89 -0.78 17.71
C ILE A 146 9.83 0.07 16.98
N VAL A 147 10.09 1.37 16.89
CA VAL A 147 9.20 2.33 16.22
C VAL A 147 9.68 2.60 14.80
N ILE A 148 8.77 2.50 13.82
CA ILE A 148 9.00 2.86 12.43
C ILE A 148 8.03 3.96 12.00
N GLY A 149 8.58 5.02 11.42
CA GLY A 149 7.80 6.01 10.70
C GLY A 149 8.60 6.69 9.59
N GLY A 150 7.93 7.60 8.88
CA GLY A 150 8.50 8.38 7.81
C GLY A 150 7.81 9.74 7.72
N TYR A 151 8.55 10.73 7.24
CA TYR A 151 8.08 12.09 7.05
C TYR A 151 8.76 12.70 5.81
N VAL A 152 8.19 13.76 5.27
CA VAL A 152 8.67 14.44 4.07
C VAL A 152 9.73 15.48 4.45
N THR A 153 10.89 15.41 3.81
CA THR A 153 11.98 16.37 4.00
C THR A 153 12.04 17.44 2.91
N GLN A 154 11.41 17.20 1.75
CA GLN A 154 11.45 18.14 0.63
C GLN A 154 10.30 17.87 -0.35
N ILE A 155 9.67 18.95 -0.85
CA ILE A 155 8.72 18.91 -1.98
C ILE A 155 9.17 19.92 -3.02
N GLY A 156 9.48 19.44 -4.22
CA GLY A 156 10.01 20.29 -5.29
C GLY A 156 11.31 20.98 -4.86
N ARG A 157 11.28 22.32 -4.78
CA ARG A 157 12.43 23.15 -4.38
C ARG A 157 12.41 23.57 -2.90
N VAL A 158 11.38 23.17 -2.15
CA VAL A 158 11.20 23.57 -0.75
C VAL A 158 11.65 22.44 0.16
N THR A 159 12.68 22.69 0.96
CA THR A 159 13.26 21.75 1.92
C THR A 159 12.81 22.09 3.33
N ALA A 160 12.48 21.08 4.12
CA ALA A 160 12.10 21.21 5.52
C ALA A 160 13.26 21.79 6.34
N SER A 161 12.96 22.74 7.22
CA SER A 161 13.92 23.26 8.20
C SER A 161 13.62 22.61 9.54
N LEU A 162 14.28 21.47 9.77
CA LEU A 162 14.12 20.71 11.02
C LEU A 162 15.28 21.04 11.96
N SER A 163 14.97 21.16 13.24
CA SER A 163 15.99 21.31 14.27
C SER A 163 16.70 19.97 14.51
N ASP A 164 18.03 20.00 14.64
CA ASP A 164 18.85 18.80 14.82
C ASP A 164 18.54 18.07 16.14
N ASP A 165 18.07 18.80 17.14
CA ASP A 165 17.71 18.30 18.47
C ASP A 165 16.28 17.72 18.55
N MET A 166 15.46 17.84 17.50
CA MET A 166 14.11 17.27 17.51
C MET A 166 14.18 15.76 17.54
N ASP A 167 13.58 15.16 18.58
CA ASP A 167 13.56 13.71 18.74
C ASP A 167 12.78 13.01 17.60
N TYR A 168 13.11 11.74 17.37
CA TYR A 168 12.51 10.98 16.27
C TYR A 168 10.98 10.76 16.44
N PRO A 169 10.45 10.36 17.60
CA PRO A 169 9.01 10.27 17.83
C PRO A 169 8.24 11.56 17.57
N GLU A 170 8.78 12.71 17.97
CA GLU A 170 8.19 14.04 17.80
C GLU A 170 8.14 14.43 16.33
N ARG A 171 9.19 14.11 15.54
CA ARG A 171 9.14 14.28 14.07
C ARG A 171 7.97 13.51 13.46
N LEU A 172 7.75 12.27 13.90
CA LEU A 172 6.64 11.45 13.40
C LEU A 172 5.29 12.04 13.82
N ARG A 173 5.15 12.47 15.07
CA ARG A 173 3.92 13.08 15.57
C ARG A 173 3.54 14.33 14.77
N ARG A 174 4.48 15.25 14.57
CA ARG A 174 4.25 16.47 13.78
C ARG A 174 3.94 16.17 12.31
N ALA A 175 4.57 15.15 11.74
CA ALA A 175 4.26 14.71 10.37
C ALA A 175 2.81 14.20 10.23
N GLU A 176 2.22 13.60 11.27
CA GLU A 176 0.81 13.19 11.24
C GLU A 176 -0.16 14.39 11.31
N GLU A 177 0.27 15.52 11.87
CA GLU A 177 -0.51 16.77 11.97
C GLU A 177 -0.41 17.65 10.71
N SER A 178 0.47 17.29 9.78
CA SER A 178 0.78 18.05 8.57
C SER A 178 0.13 17.45 7.34
N ASP A 179 -0.62 18.27 6.59
CA ASP A 179 -1.28 17.88 5.33
C ASP A 179 -0.30 17.34 4.27
N VAL A 180 0.98 17.71 4.37
CA VAL A 180 2.06 17.28 3.47
C VAL A 180 3.07 16.37 4.15
N ARG A 181 2.77 15.88 5.36
CA ARG A 181 3.62 14.96 6.13
C ARG A 181 5.02 15.51 6.45
N CYS A 182 5.19 16.83 6.48
CA CYS A 182 6.42 17.49 6.90
C CYS A 182 6.32 17.90 8.38
N PRO A 183 7.25 17.51 9.26
CA PRO A 183 7.27 17.90 10.67
C PRO A 183 7.56 19.39 10.89
#